data_AF-A0A349ZQN2-F1
#
_entry.id   AF-A0A349ZQN2-F1
#
_cell.length_a   1.000
_cell.length_b   1.000
_cell.length_c   1.000
_cell.angle_alpha   90.00
_cell.angle_beta   90.00
_cell.angle_gamma   90.00
#
_symmetry.space_group_name_H-M   'P 1'
#
loop_
_entity.id
_entity.type
_entity.pdbx_description
1 polymer ?
#
loop_
_entity_poly.entity_id
_entity_poly.type
_entity_poly.pdbx_seq_one_letter_code
_entity_poly.pdbx_strand_id
1 'polypeptide(L)'
;MLHPSYSDLMKVVNSEVEEGEHPVVNSRYSIVMATAKRARQLIDGKPTPINGAWDKKPLSVAVEELNEGIIKIVSDEDSEEAQ
;
A
#
# COMPACT_ATOMS: atom_id res chain seq x y z
N MET A 1 -0.12 20.62 -3.26
CA MET A 1 0.78 19.45 -3.37
C MET A 1 -0.08 18.23 -3.68
N LEU A 2 0.46 17.22 -4.37
CA LEU A 2 -0.22 15.94 -4.54
C LEU A 2 -0.37 15.29 -3.16
N HIS A 3 -1.61 14.98 -2.76
CA HIS A 3 -1.91 14.25 -1.53
C HIS A 3 -2.50 12.88 -1.87
N PRO A 4 -2.13 11.83 -1.12
CA PRO A 4 -1.04 11.82 -0.13
C PRO A 4 0.35 11.97 -0.78
N SER A 5 1.30 12.56 -0.06
CA SER A 5 2.70 12.60 -0.50
C SER A 5 3.41 11.28 -0.18
N TYR A 6 4.57 11.03 -0.80
CA TYR A 6 5.36 9.83 -0.48
C TYR A 6 5.75 9.75 0.99
N SER A 7 6.06 10.90 1.61
CA SER A 7 6.38 10.96 3.03
C SER A 7 5.18 10.61 3.91
N ASP A 8 3.96 10.96 3.46
CA ASP A 8 2.73 10.59 4.16
C ASP A 8 2.52 9.08 4.08
N LEU A 9 2.65 8.50 2.89
CA LEU A 9 2.51 7.06 2.68
C LEU A 9 3.56 6.25 3.45
N MET A 10 4.82 6.71 3.49
CA MET A 10 5.87 6.04 4.28
C MET A 10 5.55 6.03 5.78
N LYS A 11 4.94 7.10 6.30
CA LYS A 11 4.51 7.15 7.71
C LYS A 11 3.38 6.18 7.98
N VAL A 12 2.37 6.12 7.10
CA VAL A 12 1.26 5.18 7.24
C VAL A 12 1.78 3.74 7.25
N VAL A 13 2.61 3.38 6.27
CA VAL A 13 3.11 2.00 6.13
C VAL A 13 3.99 1.58 7.31
N ASN A 14 4.84 2.47 7.82
CA ASN A 14 5.72 2.16 8.96
C ASN A 14 5.08 2.44 10.33
N SER A 15 3.80 2.83 10.39
CA SER A 15 3.15 3.22 11.66
C SER A 15 2.94 2.05 12.63
N GLU A 16 2.98 0.82 12.13
CA GLU A 16 2.80 -0.40 12.91
C GLU A 16 4.13 -1.04 13.34
N VAL A 17 5.28 -0.44 13.01
CA VAL A 17 6.60 -0.97 13.37
C VAL A 17 6.95 -0.55 14.79
N GLU A 18 7.37 -1.51 15.63
CA GLU A 18 7.78 -1.21 17.00
C GLU A 18 9.09 -0.40 17.04
N GLU A 19 9.25 0.44 18.06
CA GLU A 19 10.47 1.23 18.23
C GLU A 19 11.69 0.31 18.44
N GLY A 20 12.55 0.24 17.43
CA GLY A 20 13.74 -0.61 17.42
C GLY A 20 13.73 -1.69 16.34
N GLU A 21 12.58 -1.93 15.71
CA GLU A 21 12.46 -2.85 14.56
C GLU A 21 12.78 -2.17 13.22
N HIS A 22 13.08 -2.98 12.22
CA HIS A 22 13.37 -2.50 10.87
C HIS A 22 12.10 -1.96 10.20
N PRO A 23 12.15 -0.80 9.54
CA PRO A 23 10.99 -0.24 8.85
C PRO A 23 10.58 -1.12 7.67
N VAL A 24 9.28 -1.37 7.53
CA VAL A 24 8.68 -2.13 6.42
C VAL A 24 9.06 -1.51 5.06
N VAL A 25 9.10 -0.17 4.98
CA VAL A 25 9.54 0.53 3.76
C VAL A 25 10.50 1.68 4.05
N ASN A 26 11.65 1.67 3.37
CA ASN A 26 12.64 2.75 3.40
C ASN A 26 12.76 3.51 2.06
N SER A 27 12.04 3.06 1.03
CA SER A 27 12.19 3.54 -0.35
C SER A 27 10.85 3.83 -1.00
N ARG A 28 10.82 4.91 -1.80
CA ARG A 28 9.65 5.26 -2.63
C ARG A 28 9.33 4.16 -3.64
N TYR A 29 10.34 3.41 -4.08
CA TYR A 29 10.16 2.34 -5.05
C TYR A 29 9.28 1.21 -4.50
N SER A 30 9.35 0.90 -3.21
CA SER A 30 8.51 -0.13 -2.58
C SER A 30 7.02 0.24 -2.65
N ILE A 31 6.69 1.50 -2.34
CA ILE A 31 5.33 2.04 -2.46
C ILE A 31 4.83 1.98 -3.91
N VAL A 32 5.68 2.37 -4.87
CA VAL A 32 5.33 2.33 -6.30
C VAL A 32 5.06 0.89 -6.74
N MET A 33 5.90 -0.08 -6.35
CA MET A 33 5.74 -1.48 -6.72
C MET A 33 4.47 -2.09 -6.10
N ALA A 34 4.22 -1.82 -4.82
CA ALA A 34 3.04 -2.32 -4.11
C ALA A 34 1.74 -1.77 -4.71
N THR A 35 1.67 -0.46 -4.91
CA THR A 35 0.47 0.19 -5.50
C THR A 35 0.27 -0.21 -6.96
N ALA A 36 1.33 -0.43 -7.75
CA ALA A 36 1.22 -0.95 -9.11
C ALA A 36 0.74 -2.41 -9.15
N LYS A 37 1.21 -3.26 -8.21
CA LYS A 37 0.73 -4.65 -8.07
C LYS A 37 -0.74 -4.66 -7.70
N ARG A 38 -1.15 -3.83 -6.73
CA ARG A 38 -2.56 -3.72 -6.32
C ARG A 38 -3.45 -3.15 -7.42
N ALA A 39 -3.01 -2.15 -8.17
CA ALA A 39 -3.76 -1.60 -9.29
C ALA A 39 -4.08 -2.68 -10.34
N ARG A 40 -3.15 -3.61 -10.61
CA ARG A 40 -3.42 -4.77 -11.49
C ARG A 40 -4.48 -5.69 -10.93
N GLN A 41 -4.44 -6.00 -9.63
CA GLN A 41 -5.49 -6.79 -8.98
C GLN A 41 -6.88 -6.16 -9.11
N LEU A 42 -6.97 -4.82 -9.00
CA LEU A 42 -8.23 -4.09 -9.19
C LEU A 42 -8.71 -4.19 -10.65
N ILE A 43 -7.80 -4.11 -11.62
CA ILE A 43 -8.11 -4.33 -13.05
C ILE A 43 -8.62 -5.76 -13.30
N ASP A 44 -8.05 -6.74 -12.60
CA ASP A 44 -8.47 -8.16 -12.66
C ASP A 44 -9.79 -8.42 -11.89
N GLY A 45 -10.45 -7.39 -11.37
CA GLY A 45 -11.76 -7.48 -10.72
C GLY A 45 -11.71 -7.90 -9.24
N LYS A 46 -10.55 -7.80 -8.57
CA LYS A 46 -10.50 -7.98 -7.11
C LYS A 46 -11.31 -6.88 -6.42
N PRO A 47 -12.08 -7.22 -5.37
CA PRO A 47 -12.90 -6.25 -4.68
C PRO A 47 -12.06 -5.23 -3.92
N THR A 48 -12.66 -4.07 -3.71
CA THR A 48 -12.13 -2.97 -2.90
C THR A 48 -13.26 -2.40 -2.03
N PRO A 49 -12.98 -2.04 -0.77
CA PRO A 49 -13.95 -1.37 0.08
C PRO A 49 -14.05 0.14 -0.22
N ILE A 50 -13.23 0.68 -1.14
CA ILE A 50 -13.26 2.10 -1.51
C ILE A 50 -14.55 2.46 -2.23
N ASN A 51 -15.31 3.39 -1.65
CA ASN A 51 -16.53 3.91 -2.24
C ASN A 51 -16.23 4.69 -3.54
N GLY A 52 -17.02 4.44 -4.58
CA GLY A 52 -16.82 5.07 -5.88
C GLY A 52 -15.54 4.65 -6.60
N ALA A 53 -14.96 3.50 -6.26
CA ALA A 53 -13.73 3.00 -6.90
C ALA A 53 -13.85 2.89 -8.43
N TRP A 54 -15.05 2.58 -8.93
CA TRP A 54 -15.35 2.43 -10.36
C TRP A 54 -15.13 3.74 -11.16
N ASP A 55 -15.27 4.89 -10.51
CA ASP A 55 -15.11 6.22 -11.12
C ASP A 55 -13.67 6.72 -11.07
N LYS A 56 -12.78 5.98 -10.38
CA LYS A 56 -11.39 6.35 -10.16
C LYS A 56 -10.46 5.47 -10.99
N LYS A 57 -9.27 5.98 -11.31
CA LYS A 57 -8.22 5.16 -11.91
C LYS A 57 -7.80 4.07 -10.91
N PRO A 58 -7.56 2.82 -11.35
CA PRO A 58 -7.16 1.73 -10.44
C PRO A 58 -5.95 2.07 -9.57
N LEU A 59 -4.97 2.80 -10.11
CA LEU A 59 -3.81 3.23 -9.35
C LEU A 59 -4.17 4.22 -8.22
N SER A 60 -5.11 5.13 -8.47
CA SER A 60 -5.59 6.07 -7.46
C SER A 60 -6.28 5.35 -6.31
N VAL A 61 -7.10 4.34 -6.63
CA VAL A 61 -7.75 3.49 -5.62
C VAL A 61 -6.70 2.71 -4.82
N ALA A 62 -5.69 2.14 -5.47
CA ALA A 62 -4.62 1.41 -4.77
C ALA A 62 -3.80 2.30 -3.81
N VAL A 63 -3.57 3.58 -4.16
CA VAL A 63 -2.91 4.55 -3.29
C VAL A 63 -3.81 4.91 -2.09
N GLU A 64 -5.12 5.07 -2.32
CA GLU A 64 -6.11 5.33 -1.27
C GLU A 64 -6.21 4.15 -0.30
N GLU A 65 -6.27 2.93 -0.81
CA GLU A 65 -6.24 1.71 0.01
C GLU A 65 -4.97 1.61 0.86
N LEU A 66 -3.81 1.98 0.32
CA LEU A 66 -2.57 1.99 1.09
C LEU A 66 -2.61 3.05 2.19
N ASN A 67 -3.12 4.24 1.87
CA ASN A 67 -3.21 5.35 2.80
C ASN A 67 -4.23 5.11 3.93
N GLU A 68 -5.29 4.36 3.66
CA GLU A 68 -6.29 3.91 4.66
C GLU A 68 -5.87 2.64 5.40
N GLY A 69 -4.70 2.05 5.08
CA GLY A 69 -4.22 0.81 5.71
C GLY A 69 -5.02 -0.45 5.31
N ILE A 70 -5.85 -0.37 4.27
CA ILE A 70 -6.64 -1.49 3.74
C ILE A 70 -5.71 -2.57 3.16
N ILE A 71 -4.60 -2.15 2.55
CA ILE A 71 -3.54 -3.04 2.09
C ILE A 71 -2.26 -2.78 2.88
N LYS A 72 -1.48 -3.84 3.12
CA LYS A 72 -0.18 -3.78 3.78
C LYS A 72 0.92 -4.25 2.83
N ILE A 73 2.08 -3.63 2.96
CA ILE A 73 3.31 -4.11 2.32
C ILE A 73 3.93 -5.07 3.32
N VAL A 74 4.21 -6.29 2.87
CA VAL A 74 4.86 -7.33 3.70
C VAL A 74 6.24 -7.57 3.12
N SER A 75 7.23 -7.72 4.00
CA SER A 75 8.58 -8.09 3.59
C SER A 75 8.63 -9.58 3.26
N ASP A 76 9.63 -10.02 2.49
CA ASP A 76 9.77 -11.44 2.15
C ASP A 76 10.06 -12.29 3.41
N GLU A 77 10.68 -11.71 4.45
CA GLU A 77 10.94 -12.37 5.74
C GLU A 77 9.63 -12.73 6.47
N ASP A 78 8.62 -11.84 6.42
CA ASP A 78 7.30 -12.10 7.01
C ASP A 78 6.46 -13.11 6.21
N SER A 79 6.84 -13.36 4.95
CA SER A 79 6.08 -14.23 4.05
C SER A 79 6.33 -15.72 4.29
N GLU A 80 7.44 -16.07 4.94
CA GLU A 80 7.82 -17.46 5.24
C GLU A 80 7.15 -18.00 6.52
N GLU A 81 6.71 -17.14 7.44
CA GLU A 81 6.07 -17.56 8.70
C GLU A 81 4.56 -17.90 8.55
N ALA A 82 3.95 -17.63 7.39
CA ALA A 82 2.53 -17.84 7.14
C ALA A 82 2.20 -19.18 6.41
N GLN A 83 3.10 -20.16 6.42
CA GLN A 83 2.88 -21.50 5.82
C GLN A 83 2.76 -22.62 6.86
#